data_AF-A0AAE2MLG0-F1
#
_entry.id   AF-A0AAE2MLG0-F1
#
_cell.length_a   1.000
_cell.length_b   1.000
_cell.length_c   1.000
_cell.angle_alpha   90.00
_cell.angle_beta   90.00
_cell.angle_gamma   90.00
#
_symmetry.space_group_name_H-M   'P 1'
#
loop_
_entity.id
_entity.type
_entity.pdbx_description
1 polymer ?
#
loop_
_entity_poly.entity_id
_entity_poly.type
_entity_poly.pdbx_seq_one_letter_code
_entity_poly.pdbx_strand_id
1 'polypeptide(L)'
;MASKTAKIFTTGRSQAVRLPAEFRFEESEVFVRRDPKTGDVILSRKPDSWDGLFELHGRDQVPDDFMGPADRSQPSQDHDPAKAGGTAWMLDTNIASHVIKGDRPEILKRLAALPMDEIVISSVTEGELLYGLAKRGYPKALSERVRQFLLRVDVLPWDHDVTRAYGDLRAACEAKGVALASLEMMIAAHAVATAATLVTRDQAFARVSEPLKLDDWANEGS
;
A
#
# COMPACT_ATOMS: atom_id res chain seq x y z
N MET A 1 -34.87 2.63 -9.73
CA MET A 1 -34.22 3.07 -10.99
C MET A 1 -34.28 1.92 -11.98
N ALA A 2 -34.48 2.18 -13.26
CA ALA A 2 -34.45 1.13 -14.29
C ALA A 2 -33.03 0.57 -14.43
N SER A 3 -32.87 -0.75 -14.34
CA SER A 3 -31.58 -1.42 -14.51
C SER A 3 -31.12 -1.33 -15.97
N LYS A 4 -29.85 -0.99 -16.18
CA LYS A 4 -29.19 -0.98 -17.48
C LYS A 4 -28.23 -2.16 -17.54
N THR A 5 -28.22 -2.87 -18.68
CA THR A 5 -27.35 -4.05 -18.86
C THR A 5 -26.12 -3.69 -19.67
N ALA A 6 -24.96 -4.21 -19.25
CA ALA A 6 -23.74 -4.20 -20.05
C ALA A 6 -23.60 -5.53 -20.80
N LYS A 7 -22.97 -5.51 -21.98
CA LYS A 7 -22.71 -6.74 -22.74
C LYS A 7 -21.36 -7.32 -22.36
N ILE A 8 -21.30 -8.62 -22.11
CA ILE A 8 -20.06 -9.35 -21.89
C ILE A 8 -19.64 -10.01 -23.21
N PHE A 9 -18.38 -9.86 -23.55
CA PHE A 9 -17.73 -10.53 -24.67
C PHE A 9 -16.67 -11.46 -24.11
N THR A 10 -16.53 -12.64 -24.70
CA THR A 10 -15.50 -13.62 -24.30
C THR A 10 -14.58 -13.86 -25.49
N THR A 11 -13.27 -13.85 -25.25
CA THR A 11 -12.25 -14.19 -26.25
C THR A 11 -11.20 -15.08 -25.60
N GLY A 12 -11.21 -16.36 -25.97
CA GLY A 12 -10.37 -17.36 -25.31
C GLY A 12 -10.69 -17.47 -23.81
N ARG A 13 -9.71 -17.18 -22.96
CA ARG A 13 -9.83 -17.19 -21.48
C ARG A 13 -10.16 -15.81 -20.89
N SER A 14 -10.36 -14.79 -21.71
CA SER A 14 -10.58 -13.41 -21.28
C SER A 14 -12.03 -12.98 -21.49
N GLN A 15 -12.50 -12.06 -20.64
CA GLN A 15 -13.79 -11.40 -20.76
C GLN A 15 -13.62 -9.88 -20.89
N ALA A 16 -14.49 -9.24 -21.67
CA ALA A 16 -14.58 -7.80 -21.79
C ALA A 16 -16.02 -7.34 -21.55
N VAL A 17 -16.19 -6.28 -20.76
CA VAL A 17 -17.49 -5.66 -20.49
C VAL A 17 -17.63 -4.41 -21.35
N ARG A 18 -18.65 -4.36 -22.22
CA ARG A 18 -18.98 -3.17 -23.00
C ARG A 18 -20.00 -2.33 -22.25
N LEU A 19 -19.50 -1.25 -21.66
CA LEU A 19 -20.32 -0.28 -20.93
C LEU A 19 -21.18 0.54 -21.90
N PRO A 20 -22.48 0.77 -21.59
CA PRO A 20 -23.29 1.75 -22.29
C PRO A 20 -22.65 3.14 -22.22
N ALA A 21 -22.96 4.03 -23.18
CA ALA A 21 -22.30 5.33 -23.31
C ALA A 21 -22.34 6.17 -22.01
N GLU A 22 -23.47 6.11 -21.29
CA GLU A 22 -23.70 6.82 -20.03
C GLU A 22 -22.89 6.30 -18.82
N PHE A 23 -22.24 5.12 -18.95
CA PHE A 23 -21.40 4.51 -17.91
C PHE A 23 -19.92 4.42 -18.33
N ARG A 24 -19.52 5.05 -19.44
CA ARG A 24 -18.13 4.98 -19.89
C ARG A 24 -17.23 5.79 -18.96
N PHE A 25 -16.05 5.24 -18.74
CA PHE A 25 -14.93 5.93 -18.13
C PHE A 25 -14.17 6.69 -19.23
N GLU A 26 -13.55 7.80 -18.87
CA GLU A 26 -12.70 8.58 -19.78
C GLU A 26 -11.27 8.00 -19.77
N GLU A 27 -10.94 7.29 -18.70
CA GLU A 27 -9.67 6.67 -18.40
C GLU A 27 -9.50 5.32 -19.11
N SER A 28 -8.24 4.92 -19.36
CA SER A 28 -7.91 3.63 -19.99
C SER A 28 -8.04 2.43 -19.06
N GLU A 29 -8.04 2.67 -17.75
CA GLU A 29 -8.10 1.63 -16.71
C GLU A 29 -9.02 2.06 -15.56
N VAL A 30 -9.60 1.07 -14.87
CA VAL A 30 -10.50 1.26 -13.73
C VAL A 30 -10.23 0.20 -12.68
N PHE A 31 -10.54 0.49 -11.42
CA PHE A 31 -10.55 -0.56 -10.41
C PHE A 31 -11.72 -1.50 -10.61
N VAL A 32 -11.43 -2.79 -10.44
CA VAL A 32 -12.41 -3.86 -10.38
C VAL A 32 -12.36 -4.46 -8.98
N ARG A 33 -13.47 -4.42 -8.26
CA ARG A 33 -13.61 -5.13 -6.98
C ARG A 33 -14.88 -5.95 -6.96
N ARG A 34 -14.93 -6.93 -6.06
CA ARG A 34 -16.15 -7.69 -5.79
C ARG A 34 -16.73 -7.24 -4.45
N ASP A 35 -18.00 -6.86 -4.43
CA ASP A 35 -18.72 -6.62 -3.19
C ASP A 35 -18.81 -7.93 -2.39
N PRO A 36 -18.31 -7.99 -1.15
CA PRO A 36 -18.28 -9.23 -0.38
C PRO A 36 -19.66 -9.70 0.09
N LYS A 37 -20.67 -8.81 0.14
CA LYS A 37 -22.04 -9.13 0.56
C LYS A 37 -22.90 -9.57 -0.62
N THR A 38 -22.84 -8.86 -1.75
CA THR A 38 -23.69 -9.14 -2.90
C THR A 38 -23.01 -10.01 -3.96
N GLY A 39 -21.67 -10.05 -3.97
CA GLY A 39 -20.88 -10.69 -5.01
C GLY A 39 -20.77 -9.86 -6.30
N ASP A 40 -21.33 -8.64 -6.32
CA ASP A 40 -21.35 -7.78 -7.51
C ASP A 40 -19.93 -7.32 -7.89
N VAL A 41 -19.68 -7.25 -9.19
CA VAL A 41 -18.46 -6.63 -9.72
C VAL A 41 -18.68 -5.14 -9.80
N ILE A 42 -17.92 -4.38 -9.02
CA ILE A 42 -17.97 -2.93 -9.00
C ILE A 42 -16.76 -2.39 -9.78
N LEU A 43 -17.06 -1.63 -10.83
CA LEU A 43 -16.09 -0.82 -11.54
C LEU A 43 -16.10 0.60 -10.96
N SER A 44 -14.93 1.17 -10.69
CA SER A 44 -14.82 2.56 -10.26
C SER A 44 -13.56 3.21 -10.80
N ARG A 45 -13.59 4.54 -10.94
CA ARG A 45 -12.39 5.33 -11.27
C ARG A 45 -11.24 4.97 -10.32
N LYS A 46 -10.04 4.80 -10.89
CA LYS A 46 -8.80 4.85 -10.11
C LYS A 46 -8.59 6.32 -9.74
N PRO A 47 -8.40 6.67 -8.46
CA PRO A 47 -8.03 8.04 -8.11
C PRO A 47 -6.73 8.42 -8.83
N ASP A 48 -6.69 9.64 -9.34
CA ASP A 48 -5.53 10.26 -9.98
C ASP A 48 -4.81 11.24 -9.03
N SER A 49 -5.44 11.58 -7.90
CA SER A 49 -4.91 12.48 -6.88
C SER A 49 -5.18 12.01 -5.45
N TRP A 50 -4.40 12.55 -4.51
CA TRP A 50 -4.56 12.29 -3.08
C TRP A 50 -5.73 13.07 -2.44
N ASP A 51 -6.36 13.99 -3.18
CA ASP A 51 -7.35 14.93 -2.64
C ASP A 51 -8.50 14.23 -1.93
N GLY A 52 -9.05 13.17 -2.51
CA GLY A 52 -10.13 12.41 -1.89
C GLY A 52 -9.75 11.74 -0.56
N LEU A 53 -8.49 11.37 -0.36
CA LEU A 53 -8.00 10.92 0.95
C LEU A 53 -7.81 12.13 1.88
N PHE A 54 -7.20 13.21 1.39
CA PHE A 54 -6.90 14.40 2.19
C PHE A 54 -8.16 15.13 2.66
N GLU A 55 -9.25 15.11 1.90
CA GLU A 55 -10.56 15.61 2.32
C GLU A 55 -11.10 14.88 3.56
N LEU A 56 -10.80 13.59 3.71
CA LEU A 56 -11.21 12.82 4.89
C LEU A 56 -10.44 13.23 6.14
N HIS A 57 -9.26 13.83 5.99
CA HIS A 57 -8.44 14.31 7.11
C HIS A 57 -9.18 15.35 7.96
N GLY A 58 -9.97 16.21 7.32
CA GLY A 58 -10.73 17.29 7.97
C GLY A 58 -12.13 16.91 8.47
N ARG A 59 -12.60 15.68 8.23
CA ARG A 59 -14.00 15.29 8.53
C ARG A 59 -14.16 14.50 9.85
N ASP A 60 -13.25 13.58 10.14
CA ASP A 60 -13.34 12.68 11.32
C ASP A 60 -11.95 12.46 11.94
N GLN A 61 -11.81 12.49 13.27
CA GLN A 61 -10.52 12.20 13.94
C GLN A 61 -10.22 10.69 13.92
N VAL A 62 -8.99 10.34 13.53
CA VAL A 62 -8.45 8.97 13.64
C VAL A 62 -7.79 8.81 15.01
N PRO A 63 -7.93 7.66 15.69
CA PRO A 63 -7.23 7.42 16.95
C PRO A 63 -5.71 7.60 16.81
N ASP A 64 -5.11 8.40 17.70
CA ASP A 64 -3.67 8.66 17.71
C ASP A 64 -2.85 7.37 17.84
N ASP A 65 -3.42 6.35 18.48
CA ASP A 65 -2.80 5.05 18.75
C ASP A 65 -2.77 4.09 17.55
N PHE A 66 -3.41 4.42 16.42
CA PHE A 66 -3.44 3.57 15.23
C PHE A 66 -2.02 3.30 14.72
N MET A 67 -1.57 2.03 14.66
CA MET A 67 -0.16 1.67 14.38
C MET A 67 0.87 2.30 15.31
N GLY A 68 0.50 2.47 16.58
CA GLY A 68 1.46 2.78 17.63
C GLY A 68 2.48 1.64 17.84
N PRO A 69 3.54 1.87 18.64
CA PRO A 69 4.63 0.91 18.81
C PRO A 69 4.19 -0.50 19.24
N ALA A 70 3.10 -0.62 20.01
CA ALA A 70 2.58 -1.89 20.51
C ALA A 70 1.83 -2.72 19.45
N ASP A 71 1.46 -2.13 18.30
CA ASP A 71 0.73 -2.83 17.24
C ASP A 71 1.67 -3.56 16.26
N ARG A 72 2.99 -3.28 16.30
CA ARG A 72 3.98 -3.68 15.29
C ARG A 72 4.68 -5.02 15.54
N SER A 73 4.32 -5.73 16.61
CA SER A 73 4.96 -7.01 16.98
C SER A 73 4.04 -8.19 16.70
N GLN A 74 4.14 -8.82 15.52
CA GLN A 74 3.32 -9.97 15.12
C GLN A 74 3.99 -10.98 14.17
N PRO A 75 3.54 -12.27 14.17
CA PRO A 75 4.04 -13.34 13.31
C PRO A 75 3.35 -13.41 11.92
N SER A 76 4.09 -13.87 10.91
CA SER A 76 3.81 -13.78 9.46
C SER A 76 3.05 -14.98 8.86
N GLN A 77 2.27 -14.75 7.78
CA GLN A 77 1.74 -15.77 6.85
C GLN A 77 1.75 -15.28 5.38
N ASP A 78 1.98 -16.22 4.44
CA ASP A 78 2.31 -16.04 3.00
C ASP A 78 1.10 -15.83 2.05
N HIS A 79 1.29 -15.08 0.93
CA HIS A 79 0.42 -15.11 -0.27
C HIS A 79 1.05 -14.50 -1.58
N ASP A 80 0.55 -14.96 -2.74
CA ASP A 80 1.09 -15.04 -4.14
C ASP A 80 0.49 -14.00 -5.18
N PRO A 81 0.89 -13.88 -6.49
CA PRO A 81 1.51 -12.63 -7.01
C PRO A 81 1.04 -11.96 -8.34
N ALA A 82 1.49 -10.70 -8.60
CA ALA A 82 1.98 -10.15 -9.90
C ALA A 82 2.82 -8.82 -9.79
N LYS A 83 3.67 -8.58 -10.80
CA LYS A 83 4.86 -7.67 -10.91
C LYS A 83 4.64 -6.14 -10.88
N ALA A 84 5.69 -5.40 -10.48
CA ALA A 84 5.98 -4.06 -10.98
C ALA A 84 7.48 -3.91 -11.33
N GLY A 85 7.76 -3.42 -12.55
CA GLY A 85 9.09 -3.06 -13.03
C GLY A 85 9.09 -1.58 -13.43
N GLY A 86 9.70 -0.75 -12.60
CA GLY A 86 9.81 0.71 -12.70
C GLY A 86 10.45 1.30 -11.43
N THR A 87 10.87 2.56 -11.43
CA THR A 87 11.34 3.27 -10.22
C THR A 87 10.17 3.44 -9.26
N ALA A 88 10.00 2.49 -8.34
CA ALA A 88 8.91 2.50 -7.37
C ALA A 88 9.36 3.07 -6.01
N TRP A 89 8.44 3.73 -5.31
CA TRP A 89 8.59 4.23 -3.94
C TRP A 89 7.76 3.35 -3.00
N MET A 90 8.43 2.47 -2.27
CA MET A 90 7.77 1.56 -1.33
C MET A 90 7.59 2.24 0.01
N LEU A 91 6.35 2.53 0.40
CA LEU A 91 6.09 3.10 1.72
C LEU A 91 6.14 1.99 2.77
N ASP A 92 6.91 2.19 3.83
CA ASP A 92 6.82 1.35 5.02
C ASP A 92 5.49 1.58 5.77
N THR A 93 5.23 0.74 6.77
CA THR A 93 4.00 0.81 7.57
C THR A 93 3.88 2.10 8.38
N ASN A 94 5.00 2.73 8.75
CA ASN A 94 5.01 3.97 9.51
C ASN A 94 4.56 5.14 8.65
N ILE A 95 5.14 5.27 7.46
CA ILE A 95 4.77 6.28 6.47
C ILE A 95 3.32 6.09 6.06
N ALA A 96 2.92 4.86 5.70
CA ALA A 96 1.53 4.56 5.35
C ALA A 96 0.55 4.96 6.46
N SER A 97 0.88 4.66 7.72
CA SER A 97 0.07 5.07 8.88
C SER A 97 -0.08 6.59 8.98
N HIS A 98 1.01 7.34 8.85
CA HIS A 98 0.96 8.81 8.91
C HIS A 98 0.18 9.43 7.75
N VAL A 99 0.29 8.84 6.55
CA VAL A 99 -0.53 9.25 5.40
C VAL A 99 -2.03 9.04 5.69
N ILE A 100 -2.41 7.88 6.25
CA ILE A 100 -3.80 7.55 6.59
C ILE A 100 -4.35 8.44 7.70
N LYS A 101 -3.53 8.72 8.72
CA LYS A 101 -3.90 9.63 9.83
C LYS A 101 -4.02 11.07 9.35
N GLY A 102 -3.16 11.49 8.43
CA GLY A 102 -3.05 12.88 8.01
C GLY A 102 -2.48 13.79 9.09
N ASP A 103 -1.69 13.23 10.01
CA ASP A 103 -1.17 13.91 11.21
C ASP A 103 0.17 14.63 10.96
N ARG A 104 0.74 14.50 9.76
CA ARG A 104 2.07 15.00 9.38
C ARG A 104 2.04 15.72 8.03
N PRO A 105 1.79 17.05 7.99
CA PRO A 105 1.69 17.81 6.75
C PRO A 105 2.92 17.69 5.83
N GLU A 106 4.11 17.57 6.41
CA GLU A 106 5.38 17.39 5.70
C GLU A 106 5.43 16.08 4.90
N ILE A 107 4.89 15.00 5.46
CA ILE A 107 4.76 13.69 4.79
C ILE A 107 3.75 13.79 3.66
N LEU A 108 2.59 14.41 3.90
CA LEU A 108 1.55 14.56 2.87
C LEU A 108 2.05 15.40 1.69
N LYS A 109 2.79 16.47 1.97
CA LYS A 109 3.40 17.33 0.93
C LYS A 109 4.39 16.56 0.07
N ARG A 110 5.26 15.74 0.70
CA ARG A 110 6.27 14.97 -0.02
C ARG A 110 5.64 13.85 -0.84
N LEU A 111 4.65 13.15 -0.27
CA LEU A 111 3.86 12.14 -0.99
C LEU A 111 3.16 12.73 -2.22
N ALA A 112 2.57 13.91 -2.10
CA ALA A 112 1.89 14.58 -3.20
C ALA A 112 2.85 15.06 -4.32
N ALA A 113 4.15 15.13 -4.06
CA ALA A 113 5.17 15.48 -5.05
C ALA A 113 5.69 14.27 -5.83
N LEU A 114 5.38 13.04 -5.40
CA LEU A 114 5.74 11.81 -6.11
C LEU A 114 4.64 11.42 -7.12
N PRO A 115 5.00 10.79 -8.27
CA PRO A 115 4.02 10.23 -9.18
C PRO A 115 3.20 9.14 -8.47
N MET A 116 1.88 9.28 -8.45
CA MET A 116 1.00 8.36 -7.70
C MET A 116 1.13 6.90 -8.18
N ASP A 117 1.34 6.71 -9.48
CA ASP A 117 1.52 5.41 -10.14
C ASP A 117 2.88 4.75 -9.84
N GLU A 118 3.82 5.48 -9.23
CA GLU A 118 5.09 4.92 -8.73
C GLU A 118 5.03 4.55 -7.23
N ILE A 119 3.92 4.85 -6.54
CA ILE A 119 3.80 4.61 -5.10
C ILE A 119 3.26 3.21 -4.84
N VAL A 120 4.02 2.43 -4.07
CA VAL A 120 3.69 1.04 -3.76
C VAL A 120 3.76 0.78 -2.26
N ILE A 121 3.13 -0.30 -1.82
CA ILE A 121 3.34 -0.87 -0.49
C ILE A 121 3.61 -2.37 -0.59
N SER A 122 4.29 -2.92 0.40
CA SER A 122 4.37 -4.37 0.55
C SER A 122 3.00 -4.93 0.97
N SER A 123 2.65 -6.14 0.51
CA SER A 123 1.53 -6.91 1.09
C SER A 123 1.67 -7.11 2.60
N VAL A 124 2.89 -7.08 3.13
CA VAL A 124 3.17 -7.09 4.58
C VAL A 124 2.61 -5.83 5.23
N THR A 125 2.86 -4.66 4.65
CA THR A 125 2.32 -3.38 5.11
C THR A 125 0.80 -3.34 5.00
N GLU A 126 0.22 -3.84 3.91
CA GLU A 126 -1.25 -4.00 3.81
C GLU A 126 -1.79 -4.88 4.95
N GLY A 127 -1.15 -6.03 5.20
CA GLY A 127 -1.51 -6.93 6.28
C GLY A 127 -1.48 -6.26 7.65
N GLU A 128 -0.44 -5.46 7.93
CA GLU A 128 -0.39 -4.65 9.14
C GLU A 128 -1.58 -3.68 9.19
N LEU A 129 -1.83 -2.88 8.15
CA LEU A 129 -2.95 -1.92 8.09
C LEU A 129 -4.31 -2.57 8.38
N LEU A 130 -4.56 -3.72 7.77
CA LEU A 130 -5.79 -4.49 7.98
C LEU A 130 -5.87 -5.08 9.39
N TYR A 131 -4.76 -5.55 9.96
CA TYR A 131 -4.70 -5.97 11.36
C TYR A 131 -5.05 -4.81 12.30
N GLY A 132 -4.49 -3.62 12.07
CA GLY A 132 -4.78 -2.42 12.88
C GLY A 132 -6.25 -2.01 12.86
N LEU A 133 -6.93 -2.18 11.71
CA LEU A 133 -8.38 -2.03 11.58
C LEU A 133 -9.16 -3.10 12.35
N ALA A 134 -8.79 -4.36 12.16
CA ALA A 134 -9.47 -5.50 12.77
C ALA A 134 -9.42 -5.44 14.29
N LYS A 135 -8.24 -5.10 14.85
CA LYS A 135 -8.02 -4.92 16.29
C LYS A 135 -8.95 -3.87 16.90
N ARG A 136 -9.34 -2.86 16.13
CA ARG A 136 -10.20 -1.74 16.55
C ARG A 136 -11.68 -1.93 16.17
N GLY A 137 -12.05 -3.09 15.65
CA GLY A 137 -13.43 -3.41 15.29
C GLY A 137 -13.95 -2.69 14.05
N TYR A 138 -13.07 -2.36 13.09
CA TYR A 138 -13.41 -1.68 11.83
C TYR A 138 -14.22 -0.38 12.00
N PRO A 139 -13.69 0.65 12.70
CA PRO A 139 -14.37 1.93 12.81
C PRO A 139 -14.62 2.52 11.42
N LYS A 140 -15.84 3.01 11.16
CA LYS A 140 -16.26 3.45 9.81
C LYS A 140 -15.31 4.48 9.20
N ALA A 141 -14.94 5.51 9.97
CA ALA A 141 -14.05 6.59 9.50
C ALA A 141 -12.65 6.08 9.14
N LEU A 142 -12.03 5.30 10.03
CA LEU A 142 -10.71 4.72 9.80
C LEU A 142 -10.72 3.70 8.66
N SER A 143 -11.76 2.88 8.58
CA SER A 143 -11.93 1.90 7.49
C SER A 143 -12.03 2.58 6.13
N GLU A 144 -12.74 3.72 6.04
CA GLU A 144 -12.80 4.48 4.81
C GLU A 144 -11.46 5.13 4.45
N ARG A 145 -10.69 5.63 5.43
CA ARG A 145 -9.35 6.19 5.16
C ARG A 145 -8.36 5.13 4.67
N VAL A 146 -8.31 3.97 5.32
CA VAL A 146 -7.48 2.85 4.86
C VAL A 146 -7.91 2.42 3.45
N ARG A 147 -9.22 2.34 3.18
CA ARG A 147 -9.73 2.03 1.84
C ARG A 147 -9.28 3.07 0.81
N GLN A 148 -9.41 4.37 1.11
CA GLN A 148 -8.98 5.44 0.20
C GLN A 148 -7.48 5.42 -0.05
N PHE A 149 -6.68 5.07 0.96
CA PHE A 149 -5.25 4.88 0.82
C PHE A 149 -4.91 3.69 -0.10
N LEU A 150 -5.50 2.52 0.14
CA LEU A 150 -5.27 1.31 -0.67
C LEU A 150 -5.76 1.44 -2.12
N LEU A 151 -6.67 2.37 -2.41
CA LEU A 151 -7.05 2.72 -3.78
C LEU A 151 -6.00 3.57 -4.51
N ARG A 152 -4.97 4.07 -3.84
CA ARG A 152 -3.98 5.02 -4.41
C ARG A 152 -2.57 4.45 -4.50
N VAL A 153 -2.35 3.27 -3.95
CA VAL A 153 -1.05 2.59 -3.94
C VAL A 153 -1.21 1.21 -4.55
N ASP A 154 -0.18 0.75 -5.25
CA ASP A 154 -0.15 -0.64 -5.72
C ASP A 154 0.42 -1.53 -4.60
N VAL A 155 -0.32 -2.56 -4.23
CA VAL A 155 0.12 -3.55 -3.23
C VAL A 155 0.92 -4.63 -3.94
N LEU A 156 2.23 -4.69 -3.67
CA LEU A 156 3.10 -5.68 -4.27
C LEU A 156 3.05 -7.00 -3.49
N PRO A 157 3.06 -8.14 -4.19
CA PRO A 157 2.90 -9.46 -3.60
C PRO A 157 4.18 -10.03 -2.98
N TRP A 158 4.05 -10.98 -2.06
CA TRP A 158 5.19 -11.69 -1.50
C TRP A 158 5.51 -12.94 -2.33
N ASP A 159 6.31 -12.78 -3.38
CA ASP A 159 6.62 -13.86 -4.32
C ASP A 159 7.97 -14.55 -4.07
N HIS A 160 8.32 -15.51 -4.93
CA HIS A 160 9.58 -16.25 -4.82
C HIS A 160 10.83 -15.37 -4.95
N ASP A 161 10.81 -14.30 -5.73
CA ASP A 161 11.96 -13.40 -5.84
C ASP A 161 12.14 -12.61 -4.54
N VAL A 162 11.04 -12.18 -3.92
CA VAL A 162 11.04 -11.57 -2.59
C VAL A 162 11.57 -12.54 -1.52
N THR A 163 11.17 -13.81 -1.55
CA THR A 163 11.66 -14.81 -0.57
C THR A 163 13.16 -15.04 -0.65
N ARG A 164 13.74 -14.98 -1.87
CA ARG A 164 15.19 -15.08 -2.07
C ARG A 164 15.89 -13.86 -1.51
N ALA A 165 15.41 -12.66 -1.87
CA ALA A 165 15.97 -11.40 -1.37
C ALA A 165 15.92 -11.33 0.17
N TYR A 166 14.86 -11.87 0.78
CA TYR A 166 14.75 -11.97 2.24
C TYR A 166 15.85 -12.83 2.86
N GLY A 167 16.08 -14.03 2.33
CA GLY A 167 17.12 -14.92 2.84
C GLY A 167 18.51 -14.27 2.78
N ASP A 168 18.84 -13.70 1.62
CA ASP A 168 20.13 -13.06 1.37
C ASP A 168 20.32 -11.80 2.24
N LEU A 169 19.31 -10.93 2.30
CA LEU A 169 19.36 -9.68 3.05
C LEU A 169 19.45 -9.93 4.56
N ARG A 170 18.66 -10.88 5.08
CA ARG A 170 18.67 -11.23 6.50
C ARG A 170 20.02 -11.80 6.93
N ALA A 171 20.57 -12.73 6.16
CA ALA A 171 21.90 -13.28 6.45
C ALA A 171 22.99 -12.20 6.40
N ALA A 172 22.93 -11.28 5.44
CA ALA A 172 23.86 -10.15 5.34
C ALA A 172 23.75 -9.18 6.53
N CYS A 173 22.53 -8.92 7.02
CA CYS A 173 22.31 -8.07 8.19
C CYS A 173 22.84 -8.73 9.47
N GLU A 174 22.54 -10.01 9.67
CA GLU A 174 23.01 -10.78 10.84
C GLU A 174 24.55 -10.84 10.87
N ALA A 175 25.21 -11.08 9.73
CA ALA A 175 26.67 -11.08 9.61
C ALA A 175 27.30 -9.71 9.98
N LYS A 176 26.56 -8.61 9.83
CA LYS A 176 26.99 -7.24 10.17
C LYS A 176 26.49 -6.77 11.54
N GLY A 177 25.82 -7.62 12.32
CA GLY A 177 25.25 -7.25 13.61
C GLY A 177 24.09 -6.23 13.51
N VAL A 178 23.42 -6.17 12.36
CA VAL A 178 22.24 -5.34 12.12
C VAL A 178 21.01 -6.17 12.48
N ALA A 179 20.24 -5.69 13.45
CA ALA A 179 19.00 -6.33 13.89
C ALA A 179 17.81 -5.44 13.49
N LEU A 180 16.92 -6.00 12.67
CA LEU A 180 15.60 -5.45 12.36
C LEU A 180 14.52 -6.36 12.94
N ALA A 181 13.34 -5.82 13.21
CA ALA A 181 12.17 -6.63 13.49
C ALA A 181 11.80 -7.48 12.25
N SER A 182 11.09 -8.60 12.46
CA SER A 182 10.78 -9.54 11.38
C SER A 182 10.02 -8.89 10.21
N LEU A 183 9.01 -8.07 10.51
CA LEU A 183 8.20 -7.40 9.47
C LEU A 183 8.98 -6.30 8.75
N GLU A 184 9.83 -5.55 9.47
CA GLU A 184 10.75 -4.58 8.87
C GLU A 184 11.73 -5.26 7.91
N MET A 185 12.31 -6.40 8.31
CA MET A 185 13.17 -7.20 7.43
C MET A 185 12.42 -7.67 6.19
N MET A 186 11.15 -8.06 6.33
CA MET A 186 10.33 -8.45 5.18
C MET A 186 10.11 -7.28 4.23
N ILE A 187 9.70 -6.12 4.74
CA ILE A 187 9.48 -4.90 3.92
C ILE A 187 10.79 -4.49 3.21
N ALA A 188 11.92 -4.47 3.92
CA ALA A 188 13.23 -4.16 3.33
C ALA A 188 13.61 -5.14 2.21
N ALA A 189 13.40 -6.44 2.43
CA ALA A 189 13.67 -7.46 1.42
C ALA A 189 12.78 -7.28 0.17
N HIS A 190 11.53 -6.89 0.37
CA HIS A 190 10.60 -6.61 -0.72
C HIS A 190 11.04 -5.40 -1.54
N ALA A 191 11.47 -4.32 -0.89
CA ALA A 191 12.02 -3.16 -1.58
C ALA A 191 13.28 -3.53 -2.39
N VAL A 192 14.16 -4.37 -1.84
CA VAL A 192 15.33 -4.90 -2.55
C VAL A 192 14.93 -5.72 -3.79
N ALA A 193 14.01 -6.67 -3.65
CA ALA A 193 13.60 -7.55 -4.74
C ALA A 193 12.95 -6.78 -5.92
N THR A 194 12.27 -5.68 -5.62
CA THR A 194 11.57 -4.84 -6.59
C THR A 194 12.40 -3.65 -7.06
N ALA A 195 13.65 -3.52 -6.57
CA ALA A 195 14.53 -2.38 -6.77
C ALA A 195 13.91 -1.01 -6.42
N ALA A 196 12.89 -1.03 -5.55
CA ALA A 196 12.17 0.15 -5.07
C ALA A 196 13.01 0.92 -4.05
N THR A 197 12.80 2.23 -3.98
CA THR A 197 13.30 3.05 -2.87
C THR A 197 12.35 2.89 -1.69
N LEU A 198 12.84 2.35 -0.57
CA LEU A 198 12.05 2.23 0.65
C LEU A 198 11.94 3.62 1.30
N VAL A 199 10.72 4.14 1.34
CA VAL A 199 10.37 5.38 2.02
C VAL A 199 10.05 5.03 3.47
N THR A 200 10.80 5.61 4.40
CA THR A 200 10.66 5.31 5.82
C THR A 200 10.92 6.55 6.68
N ARG A 201 10.53 6.44 7.95
CA ARG A 201 10.92 7.34 9.03
C ARG A 201 11.69 6.63 10.14
N ASP A 202 11.92 5.34 9.98
CA ASP A 202 12.56 4.52 10.99
C ASP A 202 14.07 4.45 10.72
N GLN A 203 14.85 4.93 11.70
CA GLN A 203 16.30 4.91 11.64
C GLN A 203 16.86 3.47 11.69
N ALA A 204 16.04 2.47 12.03
CA ALA A 204 16.42 1.07 11.99
C ALA A 204 16.91 0.67 10.58
N PHE A 205 16.24 1.14 9.53
CA PHE A 205 16.59 0.81 8.14
C PHE A 205 17.93 1.40 7.69
N ALA A 206 18.34 2.56 8.23
CA ALA A 206 19.60 3.21 7.87
C ALA A 206 20.85 2.35 8.17
N ARG A 207 20.70 1.32 9.02
CA ARG A 207 21.77 0.36 9.34
C ARG A 207 21.88 -0.76 8.30
N VAL A 208 20.88 -0.93 7.45
CA VAL A 208 20.91 -1.92 6.36
C VAL A 208 21.74 -1.33 5.22
N SER A 209 22.85 -1.98 4.92
CA SER A 209 23.70 -1.62 3.78
C SER A 209 23.05 -1.99 2.44
N GLU A 210 23.70 -1.63 1.33
CA GLU A 210 23.42 -2.15 -0.01
C GLU A 210 23.00 -3.64 0.00
N PRO A 211 21.97 -4.03 -0.78
CA PRO A 211 21.37 -3.29 -1.91
C PRO A 211 20.15 -2.41 -1.59
N LEU A 212 19.84 -2.15 -0.31
CA LEU A 212 18.62 -1.39 0.05
C LEU A 212 18.78 0.11 -0.25
N LYS A 213 17.91 0.65 -1.11
CA LYS A 213 17.77 2.09 -1.33
C LYS A 213 16.78 2.68 -0.34
N LEU A 214 17.16 3.78 0.30
CA LEU A 214 16.35 4.44 1.32
C LEU A 214 16.05 5.88 0.95
N ASP A 215 14.83 6.29 1.24
CA ASP A 215 14.47 7.70 1.34
C ASP A 215 13.87 7.99 2.71
N ASP A 216 14.65 8.68 3.56
CA ASP A 216 14.28 8.97 4.94
C ASP A 216 13.49 10.28 5.03
N TRP A 217 12.29 10.20 5.61
CA TRP A 217 11.38 11.31 5.82
C TRP A 217 11.33 11.75 7.30
N ALA A 218 12.27 11.30 8.14
CA ALA A 218 12.24 11.53 9.59
C ALA A 218 12.51 12.97 9.99
N ASN A 219 13.32 13.71 9.22
CA ASN A 219 13.78 15.04 9.59
C ASN A 219 14.06 15.90 8.36
N GLU A 220 13.04 16.52 7.76
CA GLU A 220 13.24 17.80 7.05
C GLU A 220 12.07 18.74 7.36
N GLY A 221 12.35 19.64 8.31
CA GLY A 221 11.46 20.67 8.81
C GLY A 221 12.16 21.43 9.93
N SER A 222 13.20 22.20 9.57
CA SER A 222 13.53 23.41 10.33
C SER A 222 12.49 24.49 10.03
#